data_AF-A0A537JTD5-F1
#
_entry.id   AF-A0A537JTD5-F1
#
_cell.length_a   1.000
_cell.length_b   1.000
_cell.length_c   1.000
_cell.angle_alpha   90.00
_cell.angle_beta   90.00
_cell.angle_gamma   90.00
#
_symmetry.space_group_name_H-M   'P 1'
#
loop_
_entity.id
_entity.type
_entity.pdbx_description
1 polymer ?
#
loop_
_entity_poly.entity_id
_entity_poly.type
_entity_poly.pdbx_seq_one_letter_code
_entity_poly.pdbx_strand_id
1 'polypeptide(L)'
;MSYLVVLGAVLSRFLPHVPNVSPVFAALLFGGAHLRRRDAIWYPVALVAASDFVLTTVVYRMRVGWGQSVVWLGFAVVALIGYWLRERESVGRVGLAALA
;
A
#
# COMPACT_ATOMS: atom_id res chain seq x y z
N MET A 1 2.96 12.17 -12.01
CA MET A 1 3.30 12.57 -10.62
C MET A 1 2.79 11.56 -9.61
N SER A 2 1.47 11.35 -9.46
CA SER A 2 0.92 10.43 -8.43
C SER A 2 1.47 8.99 -8.46
N TYR A 3 1.69 8.41 -9.65
CA TYR A 3 2.31 7.08 -9.78
C TYR A 3 3.75 7.02 -9.24
N LEU A 4 4.52 8.10 -9.38
CA LEU A 4 5.89 8.19 -8.86
C LEU A 4 5.90 8.32 -7.34
N VAL A 5 4.91 9.02 -6.76
CA VAL A 5 4.74 9.11 -5.31
C VAL A 5 4.48 7.73 -4.71
N VAL A 6 3.56 6.97 -5.30
CA VAL A 6 3.29 5.58 -4.89
C VAL A 6 4.54 4.72 -5.04
N LEU A 7 5.24 4.82 -6.16
CA LEU A 7 6.47 4.07 -6.39
C LEU A 7 7.55 4.40 -5.37
N GLY A 8 7.82 5.68 -5.11
CA GLY A 8 8.81 6.12 -4.13
C GLY A 8 8.48 5.64 -2.72
N ALA A 9 7.21 5.71 -2.32
CA ALA A 9 6.76 5.20 -1.02
C ALA A 9 6.94 3.68 -0.90
N VAL A 10 6.68 2.90 -1.95
CA VAL A 10 6.92 1.46 -1.90
C VAL A 10 8.43 1.14 -1.88
N LEU A 11 9.24 1.87 -2.65
CA LEU A 11 10.68 1.64 -2.69
C LEU A 11 11.38 2.02 -1.38
N SER A 12 10.83 2.95 -0.59
CA SER A 12 11.41 3.30 0.70
C SER A 12 11.42 2.12 1.69
N ARG A 13 10.64 1.05 1.45
CA ARG A 13 10.69 -0.20 2.22
C ARG A 13 12.06 -0.88 2.18
N PHE A 14 12.84 -0.65 1.14
CA PHE A 14 14.17 -1.25 0.97
C PHE A 14 15.29 -0.44 1.63
N LEU A 15 15.00 0.78 2.08
CA LEU A 15 15.96 1.59 2.81
C LEU A 15 16.02 1.15 4.28
N PRO A 16 17.14 1.39 4.98
CA PRO A 16 17.19 1.23 6.43
C PRO A 16 16.16 2.17 7.07
N HIS A 17 15.16 1.59 7.71
CA HIS A 17 14.08 2.32 8.38
C HIS A 17 13.78 1.66 9.72
N VAL A 18 13.11 2.41 10.60
CA VAL A 18 12.64 1.88 11.88
C VAL A 18 11.60 0.78 11.60
N PRO A 19 11.63 -0.36 12.32
CA PRO A 19 10.63 -1.40 12.18
C PRO A 19 9.21 -0.84 12.27
N ASN A 20 8.32 -1.28 11.37
CA ASN A 20 6.92 -0.83 11.26
C ASN A 20 6.71 0.64 10.84
N VAL A 21 7.77 1.42 10.59
CA VAL A 21 7.67 2.81 10.13
C VAL A 21 7.95 2.84 8.62
N SER A 22 7.03 2.27 7.84
CA SER A 22 7.11 2.31 6.38
C SER A 22 5.83 2.91 5.79
N PRO A 23 5.89 3.69 4.70
CA PRO A 23 4.74 4.39 4.14
C PRO A 23 3.85 3.48 3.27
N VAL A 24 3.75 2.19 3.61
CA VAL A 24 3.03 1.18 2.82
C VAL A 24 1.54 1.47 2.76
N PHE A 25 0.91 1.64 3.92
CA PHE A 25 -0.52 1.94 3.99
C PHE A 25 -0.84 3.31 3.40
N ALA A 26 0.07 4.28 3.55
CA ALA A 26 -0.05 5.57 2.90
C ALA A 26 -0.01 5.44 1.36
N ALA A 27 0.88 4.62 0.81
CA ALA A 27 0.93 4.37 -0.63
C ALA A 27 -0.35 3.72 -1.17
N LEU A 28 -0.96 2.81 -0.41
CA LEU A 28 -2.23 2.15 -0.75
C LEU A 28 -3.41 3.13 -0.70
N LEU A 29 -3.54 3.89 0.39
CA LEU A 29 -4.59 4.91 0.54
C LEU A 29 -4.47 6.01 -0.53
N PHE A 30 -3.27 6.56 -0.70
CA PHE A 30 -2.99 7.59 -1.70
C PHE A 30 -3.19 7.06 -3.12
N GLY A 31 -2.72 5.84 -3.40
CA GLY A 31 -2.92 5.17 -4.68
C GLY A 31 -4.40 5.00 -5.02
N GLY A 32 -5.19 4.52 -4.06
CA GLY A 32 -6.64 4.38 -4.16
C GLY A 32 -7.35 5.70 -4.45
N ALA A 33 -6.97 6.77 -3.74
CA ALA A 33 -7.64 8.07 -3.85
C ALA A 33 -7.23 8.86 -5.10
N HIS A 34 -5.95 8.84 -5.48
CA HIS A 34 -5.37 9.83 -6.42
C HIS A 34 -4.97 9.27 -7.79
N LEU A 35 -4.87 7.94 -7.97
CA LEU A 35 -4.59 7.38 -9.30
C LEU A 35 -5.84 7.37 -10.18
N ARG A 36 -5.65 7.04 -11.47
CA ARG A 36 -6.77 6.83 -12.40
C ARG A 36 -7.68 5.71 -11.87
N ARG A 37 -9.01 5.82 -12.04
CA ARG A 37 -9.99 4.81 -11.57
C ARG A 37 -9.58 3.38 -11.90
N ARG A 38 -9.10 3.17 -13.13
CA ARG A 38 -8.66 1.86 -13.63
C ARG A 38 -7.43 1.30 -12.89
N ASP A 39 -6.58 2.15 -12.32
CA ASP A 39 -5.29 1.80 -11.73
C ASP A 39 -5.27 1.93 -10.21
N ALA A 40 -6.29 2.56 -9.63
CA ALA A 40 -6.34 2.95 -8.22
C ALA A 40 -6.20 1.79 -7.23
N ILE A 41 -6.63 0.58 -7.59
CA ILE A 41 -6.55 -0.58 -6.71
C ILE A 41 -5.41 -1.50 -7.13
N TRP A 42 -5.44 -2.01 -8.36
CA TRP A 42 -4.48 -3.04 -8.76
C TRP A 42 -3.03 -2.54 -8.75
N TYR A 43 -2.77 -1.29 -9.14
CA TYR A 43 -1.41 -0.76 -9.22
C TYR A 43 -0.73 -0.67 -7.84
N PRO A 44 -1.27 0.05 -6.84
CA PRO A 44 -0.62 0.12 -5.54
C PRO A 44 -0.59 -1.23 -4.81
N VAL A 45 -1.64 -2.06 -4.95
CA VAL A 45 -1.68 -3.40 -4.32
C VAL A 45 -0.63 -4.32 -4.93
N ALA A 46 -0.55 -4.41 -6.26
CA ALA A 46 0.43 -5.26 -6.94
C ALA A 46 1.87 -4.81 -6.62
N LEU A 47 2.10 -3.50 -6.58
CA LEU A 47 3.43 -2.95 -6.29
C LEU A 47 3.87 -3.27 -4.86
N VAL A 48 2.98 -3.04 -3.88
CA VAL A 48 3.23 -3.39 -2.48
C VAL A 48 3.42 -4.89 -2.31
N ALA A 49 2.51 -5.72 -2.83
CA ALA A 49 2.59 -7.19 -2.72
C ALA A 49 3.86 -7.75 -3.38
N ALA A 50 4.28 -7.20 -4.53
CA ALA A 50 5.53 -7.58 -5.18
C ALA A 50 6.75 -7.20 -4.33
N SER A 51 6.79 -5.97 -3.80
CA SER A 51 7.89 -5.55 -2.91
C SER A 51 7.98 -6.42 -1.65
N ASP A 52 6.82 -6.77 -1.10
CA ASP A 52 6.67 -7.60 0.09
C ASP A 52 7.15 -9.03 -0.17
N PHE A 53 6.77 -9.61 -1.31
CA PHE A 53 7.27 -10.90 -1.76
C PHE A 53 8.80 -10.91 -1.91
N VAL A 54 9.39 -9.89 -2.54
CA VAL A 54 10.84 -9.77 -2.72
C VAL A 54 11.55 -9.64 -1.37
N LEU A 55 11.02 -8.80 -0.46
CA LEU A 55 11.56 -8.67 0.89
C LEU A 55 11.53 -10.00 1.64
N THR A 56 10.38 -10.68 1.65
CA THR A 56 10.22 -11.96 2.34
C THR A 56 11.15 -13.04 1.79
N THR A 57 11.21 -13.20 0.46
CA THR A 57 11.92 -14.33 -0.15
C THR A 57 13.40 -14.07 -0.39
N VAL A 58 13.77 -12.89 -0.88
CA VAL A 58 15.14 -12.57 -1.31
C VAL A 58 15.94 -11.97 -0.16
N VAL A 59 15.36 -11.00 0.55
CA VAL A 59 16.09 -10.25 1.59
C VAL A 59 16.08 -11.03 2.91
N TYR A 60 14.91 -11.43 3.38
CA TYR A 60 14.75 -12.15 4.66
C TYR A 60 14.91 -13.67 4.53
N ARG A 61 14.96 -14.22 3.31
CA ARG A 61 15.09 -15.66 3.03
C ARG A 61 14.03 -16.52 3.74
N MET A 62 12.84 -15.95 3.92
CA MET A 62 11.69 -16.60 4.53
C MET A 62 10.80 -17.22 3.44
N ARG A 63 10.01 -18.22 3.83
CA ARG A 63 9.01 -18.84 2.95
C ARG A 63 7.71 -18.05 2.98
N VAL A 64 7.14 -17.82 1.81
CA VAL A 64 5.78 -17.28 1.68
C VAL A 64 4.80 -18.36 2.09
N GLY A 65 4.05 -18.09 3.15
CA GLY A 65 3.01 -18.99 3.67
C GLY A 65 1.62 -18.37 3.57
N TRP A 66 0.62 -19.09 4.06
CA TRP A 66 -0.79 -18.66 4.06
C TRP A 66 -1.01 -17.29 4.73
N GLY A 67 -0.24 -16.97 5.77
CA GLY A 67 -0.29 -15.66 6.43
C GLY A 67 0.00 -14.48 5.48
N GLN A 68 0.84 -14.68 4.46
CA GLN A 68 1.15 -13.64 3.48
C GLN A 68 -0.08 -13.28 2.63
N SER A 69 -0.88 -14.28 2.26
CA SER A 69 -2.11 -14.07 1.49
C SER A 69 -3.11 -13.22 2.27
N VAL A 70 -3.20 -13.40 3.59
CA VAL A 70 -4.04 -12.57 4.47
C VAL A 70 -3.53 -11.13 4.51
N VAL A 71 -2.21 -10.93 4.58
CA VAL A 71 -1.59 -9.59 4.52
C VAL A 71 -1.90 -8.90 3.19
N TRP A 72 -1.80 -9.60 2.06
CA TRP A 72 -2.11 -9.04 0.74
C TRP A 72 -3.60 -8.71 0.57
N LEU A 73 -4.49 -9.50 1.17
CA LEU A 73 -5.91 -9.14 1.27
C LEU A 73 -6.10 -7.85 2.06
N GLY A 74 -5.38 -7.69 3.18
CA GLY A 74 -5.35 -6.44 3.94
C GLY A 74 -4.90 -5.25 3.08
N PHE A 75 -3.87 -5.41 2.25
CA PHE A 75 -3.45 -4.35 1.32
C PHE A 75 -4.55 -3.96 0.34
N ALA A 76 -5.28 -4.95 -0.19
CA ALA A 76 -6.41 -4.70 -1.08
C ALA A 76 -7.54 -3.93 -0.38
N VAL A 77 -7.83 -4.27 0.89
CA VAL A 77 -8.83 -3.55 1.72
C VAL A 77 -8.41 -2.10 1.92
N VAL A 78 -7.15 -1.83 2.29
CA VAL A 78 -6.67 -0.46 2.49
C VAL A 78 -6.71 0.35 1.19
N ALA A 79 -6.32 -0.24 0.05
CA ALA A 79 -6.44 0.41 -1.25
C ALA A 79 -7.90 0.72 -1.62
N LEU A 80 -8.84 -0.17 -1.26
CA LEU A 80 -10.27 0.05 -1.46
C LEU A 80 -10.82 1.19 -0.60
N ILE A 81 -10.37 1.30 0.65
CA ILE A 81 -10.69 2.44 1.53
C ILE A 81 -10.22 3.75 0.87
N GLY A 82 -8.98 3.78 0.36
CA GLY A 82 -8.47 4.92 -0.41
C GLY A 82 -9.31 5.23 -1.65
N TYR A 83 -9.73 4.20 -2.38
CA TYR A 83 -10.60 4.34 -3.55
C TYR A 83 -11.96 4.95 -3.21
N TRP A 84 -12.58 4.56 -2.09
CA TRP A 84 -13.84 5.15 -1.64
C TRP A 84 -13.68 6.60 -1.17
N LEU A 85 -12.53 6.95 -0.61
CA LEU A 85 -12.23 8.31 -0.17
C LEU A 85 -12.18 9.31 -1.33
N ARG A 86 -11.84 8.84 -2.54
CA ARG A 86 -11.75 9.62 -3.78
C ARG A 86 -12.98 10.47 -4.10
N GLU A 87 -14.18 9.97 -3.79
CA GLU A 87 -15.43 10.67 -4.13
C GLU A 87 -15.92 11.57 -2.98
N ARG A 88 -15.22 11.56 -1.85
CA ARG A 88 -15.73 12.05 -0.56
C ARG A 88 -14.64 12.67 0.32
N GLU A 89 -13.67 13.35 -0.27
CA GLU A 89 -12.56 13.96 0.47
C GLU A 89 -13.08 14.99 1.51
N SER A 90 -12.88 14.67 2.78
CA SER A 90 -13.09 15.59 3.90
C SER A 90 -12.07 15.29 4.99
N VAL A 91 -11.65 16.31 5.75
CA VAL A 91 -10.61 16.18 6.79
C VAL A 91 -10.93 15.04 7.77
N GLY A 92 -12.20 14.90 8.18
CA GLY A 92 -12.63 13.83 9.08
C GLY A 92 -12.55 12.43 8.46
N ARG A 93 -12.86 12.27 7.18
CA ARG A 93 -12.76 10.96 6.50
C ARG A 93 -11.32 10.57 6.19
N VAL A 94 -10.47 11.54 5.88
CA VAL A 94 -9.01 11.32 5.75
C VAL A 94 -8.46 10.88 7.10
N GLY A 95 -8.84 11.54 8.20
CA GLY A 95 -8.46 11.15 9.56
C GLY A 95 -8.90 9.73 9.92
N LEU A 96 -10.16 9.36 9.61
CA LEU A 96 -10.65 7.99 9.82
C LEU A 96 -9.92 6.96 8.95
N ALA A 97 -9.67 7.28 7.68
CA ALA A 97 -8.94 6.39 6.78
C ALA A 97 -7.49 6.15 7.24
N ALA A 98 -6.88 7.12 7.93
CA ALA A 98 -5.55 6.97 8.51
C ALA A 98 -5.50 6.03 9.73
N LEU A 99 -6.65 5.62 10.28
CA LEU A 99 -6.76 4.65 11.37
C LEU A 99 -6.92 3.20 10.89
N ALA A 100 -7.13 3.00 9.58
CA ALA A 100 -7.22 1.68 8.97
C ALA A 100 -5.84 1.03 8.79
#